data_AF-A0A1H3FWH2-F1
#
_entry.id   AF-A0A1H3FWH2-F1
#
_cell.length_a   1.000
_cell.length_b   1.000
_cell.length_c   1.000
_cell.angle_alpha   90.00
_cell.angle_beta   90.00
_cell.angle_gamma   90.00
#
_symmetry.space_group_name_H-M   'P 1'
#
loop_
_entity.id
_entity.type
_entity.pdbx_description
1 polymer ?
#
loop_
_entity_poly.entity_id
_entity_poly.type
_entity_poly.pdbx_seq_one_letter_code
_entity_poly.pdbx_strand_id
1 'polypeptide(L)'
;MRSFTNQDGEKIIVSKDHLETAVRVKKELQKASPSRRCSWNLLASLMQKEGFPEAENSESYRCLIKAYQKEIGELPEVAKHADMVASSKLESIKELVGEIQYEKQENIQYLRQINKGKRELINFSLIAEQIRDAFQNYDFSSLQFSHSPPKSITQKKMVVCLSDLHIGAQFENKFNSYSYDIAKNRLEKYLHKVVEECNIHKVQEVLVVNLGDVIEHSYMHNLGFNTEFSMSEQIVRATDLIIKFLIGLSSQVPIVRYAGIAGNHDRIHENKDKNLDGDHVVKAINYSIKEFIANAQIQNILYEQAKDYDYSTQIHGRYIKFIHGDRDSMKDEALIARHSLIDNIGYDLIVMGHYHNHREIEVGIDKRIAVFGSLKGVDDYAMRIRKLSAPSQGIIIIDETGEIVIKRIELGTKSIQNSITIAT
;
A
#
# COMPACT_ATOMS: atom_id res chain seq x y z
N MET A 1 -51.90 58.23 -11.68
CA MET A 1 -51.41 56.90 -11.24
C MET A 1 -50.79 56.20 -12.44
N ARG A 2 -49.69 55.47 -12.27
CA ARG A 2 -49.06 54.73 -13.37
C ARG A 2 -49.54 53.30 -13.41
N SER A 3 -49.46 52.67 -14.57
CA SER A 3 -49.87 51.28 -14.74
C SER A 3 -48.96 50.55 -15.72
N PHE A 4 -48.88 49.23 -15.59
CA PHE A 4 -48.33 48.33 -16.60
C PHE A 4 -49.32 47.20 -16.88
N THR A 5 -49.14 46.52 -18.00
CA THR A 5 -49.92 45.32 -18.35
C THR A 5 -49.14 44.09 -17.89
N ASN A 6 -49.71 43.25 -17.05
CA ASN A 6 -49.05 42.04 -16.55
C ASN A 6 -48.99 40.93 -17.63
N GLN A 7 -48.34 39.81 -17.33
CA GLN A 7 -48.23 38.68 -18.27
C GLN A 7 -49.59 38.06 -18.64
N ASP A 8 -50.59 38.18 -17.77
CA ASP A 8 -51.95 37.70 -17.98
C ASP A 8 -52.83 38.70 -18.76
N GLY A 9 -52.27 39.84 -19.17
CA GLY A 9 -52.97 40.86 -19.97
C GLY A 9 -53.78 41.88 -19.17
N GLU A 10 -53.74 41.81 -17.84
CA GLU A 10 -54.45 42.71 -16.93
C GLU A 10 -53.68 44.02 -16.69
N LYS A 11 -54.43 45.11 -16.52
CA LYS A 11 -53.85 46.43 -16.27
C LYS A 11 -53.69 46.67 -14.77
N ILE A 12 -52.45 46.60 -14.29
CA ILE A 12 -52.10 46.81 -12.89
C ILE A 12 -51.72 48.27 -12.66
N ILE A 13 -52.39 48.93 -11.71
CA ILE A 13 -52.10 50.31 -11.31
C ILE A 13 -51.16 50.28 -10.11
N VAL A 14 -50.02 50.96 -10.21
CA VAL A 14 -48.99 51.01 -9.15
C VAL A 14 -48.97 52.36 -8.45
N SER A 15 -48.65 52.32 -7.15
CA SER A 15 -48.49 53.51 -6.31
C SER A 15 -47.16 54.23 -6.58
N LYS A 16 -47.02 55.46 -6.06
CA LYS A 16 -45.75 56.19 -6.14
C LYS A 16 -44.65 55.50 -5.33
N ASP A 17 -45.01 54.98 -4.16
CA ASP A 17 -44.10 54.25 -3.25
C ASP A 17 -43.56 52.96 -3.88
N HIS A 18 -44.39 52.24 -4.64
CA HIS A 18 -43.96 51.10 -5.45
C HIS A 18 -42.84 51.52 -6.42
N LEU A 19 -43.00 52.63 -7.12
CA LEU A 19 -42.04 53.10 -8.13
C LEU A 19 -40.74 53.62 -7.51
N GLU A 20 -40.82 54.34 -6.40
CA GLU A 20 -39.67 54.82 -5.64
C GLU A 20 -38.87 53.65 -5.07
N THR A 21 -39.55 52.67 -4.46
CA THR A 21 -38.94 51.44 -3.94
C THR A 21 -38.33 50.60 -5.06
N ALA A 22 -39.01 50.46 -6.22
CA ALA A 22 -38.46 49.75 -7.37
C ALA A 22 -37.19 50.39 -7.92
N VAL A 23 -37.13 51.72 -8.01
CA VAL A 23 -35.90 52.42 -8.43
C VAL A 23 -34.79 52.30 -7.40
N ARG A 24 -35.11 52.36 -6.09
CA ARG A 24 -34.14 52.15 -5.01
C ARG A 24 -33.58 50.72 -5.05
N VAL A 25 -34.43 49.70 -5.07
CA VAL A 25 -34.01 48.29 -5.19
C VAL A 25 -33.21 48.08 -6.47
N LYS A 26 -33.64 48.66 -7.60
CA LYS A 26 -32.87 48.62 -8.84
C LYS A 26 -31.49 49.23 -8.68
N LYS A 27 -31.37 50.40 -8.05
CA LYS A 27 -30.08 51.07 -7.81
C LYS A 27 -29.19 50.27 -6.87
N GLU A 28 -29.74 49.72 -5.79
CA GLU A 28 -28.98 48.88 -4.86
C GLU A 28 -28.55 47.57 -5.52
N LEU A 29 -29.40 46.94 -6.32
CA LEU A 29 -29.02 45.81 -7.17
C LEU A 29 -27.97 46.19 -8.21
N GLN A 30 -28.00 47.41 -8.74
CA GLN A 30 -26.97 47.92 -9.64
C GLN A 30 -25.66 48.26 -8.90
N LYS A 31 -25.71 48.71 -7.64
CA LYS A 31 -24.52 48.95 -6.81
C LYS A 31 -23.88 47.65 -6.34
N ALA A 32 -24.71 46.68 -5.92
CA ALA A 32 -24.31 45.36 -5.46
C ALA A 32 -23.94 44.42 -6.62
N SER A 33 -24.44 44.66 -7.84
CA SER A 33 -23.97 43.97 -9.02
C SER A 33 -22.63 44.57 -9.43
N PRO A 34 -21.57 43.76 -9.56
CA PRO A 34 -20.31 44.21 -10.16
C PRO A 34 -20.50 44.77 -11.57
N SER A 35 -21.66 44.45 -12.13
CA SER A 35 -22.10 44.72 -13.45
C SER A 35 -22.89 46.02 -13.64
N ARG A 36 -23.31 46.69 -12.57
CA ARG A 36 -24.20 47.85 -12.68
C ARG A 36 -25.46 47.62 -13.54
N ARG A 37 -25.77 46.35 -13.87
CA ARG A 37 -27.01 45.93 -14.52
C ARG A 37 -27.87 45.30 -13.44
N CYS A 38 -29.16 45.62 -13.49
CA CYS A 38 -30.15 45.04 -12.61
C CYS A 38 -30.61 43.68 -13.16
N SER A 39 -30.62 42.63 -12.32
CA SER A 39 -31.37 41.41 -12.61
C SER A 39 -32.85 41.69 -12.38
N TRP A 40 -33.65 41.69 -13.44
CA TRP A 40 -35.08 41.99 -13.35
C TRP A 40 -35.88 40.88 -12.68
N ASN A 41 -35.42 39.62 -12.75
CA ASN A 41 -35.97 38.52 -11.96
C ASN A 41 -35.78 38.77 -10.47
N LEU A 42 -34.56 39.12 -10.05
CA LEU A 42 -34.25 39.36 -8.64
C LEU A 42 -34.94 40.63 -8.11
N LEU A 43 -35.05 41.67 -8.93
CA LEU A 43 -35.82 42.87 -8.59
C LEU A 43 -37.28 42.54 -8.32
N ALA A 44 -37.94 41.77 -9.20
CA ALA A 44 -39.33 41.36 -9.00
C ALA A 44 -39.50 40.57 -7.70
N SER A 45 -38.63 39.59 -7.43
CA SER A 45 -38.68 38.81 -6.19
C SER A 45 -38.44 39.63 -4.93
N LEU A 46 -37.57 40.66 -4.98
CA LEU A 46 -37.34 41.56 -3.85
C LEU A 46 -38.51 42.53 -3.65
N MET A 47 -39.09 43.06 -4.72
CA MET A 47 -40.29 43.90 -4.64
C MET A 47 -41.48 43.16 -4.03
N GLN A 48 -41.67 41.88 -4.37
CA GLN A 48 -42.69 41.04 -3.75
C GLN A 48 -42.46 40.85 -2.23
N LYS A 49 -41.20 40.73 -1.80
CA LYS A 49 -40.83 40.63 -0.37
C LYS A 49 -41.00 41.95 0.39
N GLU A 50 -40.84 43.09 -0.29
CA GLU A 50 -41.08 44.43 0.25
C GLU A 50 -42.59 44.78 0.31
N GLY A 51 -43.47 43.84 -0.04
CA GLY A 51 -44.93 44.01 0.08
C GLY A 51 -45.63 44.45 -1.20
N PHE A 52 -44.97 44.36 -2.36
CA PHE A 52 -45.55 44.64 -3.69
C PHE A 52 -45.69 43.34 -4.51
N PRO A 53 -46.70 42.49 -4.19
CA PRO A 53 -46.87 41.18 -4.82
C PRO A 53 -47.10 41.26 -6.33
N GLU A 54 -47.58 42.40 -6.83
CA GLU A 54 -47.85 42.65 -8.23
C GLU A 54 -46.58 42.86 -9.09
N ALA A 55 -45.39 42.94 -8.49
CA ALA A 55 -44.15 43.08 -9.23
C ALA A 55 -43.79 41.79 -9.99
N GLU A 56 -43.44 41.91 -11.27
CA GLU A 56 -43.12 40.78 -12.14
C GLU A 56 -41.99 41.09 -13.12
N ASN A 57 -41.37 40.05 -13.69
CA ASN A 57 -40.36 40.23 -14.73
C ASN A 57 -41.00 40.24 -16.13
N SER A 58 -41.62 41.35 -16.50
CA SER A 58 -42.16 41.58 -17.85
C SER A 58 -41.58 42.83 -18.51
N GLU A 59 -41.65 42.91 -19.84
CA GLU A 59 -41.10 44.05 -20.58
C GLU A 59 -41.90 45.34 -20.33
N SER A 60 -43.20 45.23 -20.13
CA SER A 60 -44.10 46.33 -19.72
C SER A 60 -43.68 46.92 -18.36
N TYR A 61 -43.40 46.06 -17.38
CA TYR A 61 -42.96 46.48 -16.04
C TYR A 61 -41.56 47.14 -16.07
N ARG A 62 -40.64 46.59 -16.87
CA ARG A 62 -39.31 47.19 -17.08
C ARG A 62 -39.39 48.57 -17.72
N CYS A 63 -40.25 48.73 -18.73
CA CYS A 63 -40.49 50.01 -19.39
C CYS A 63 -41.04 51.04 -18.41
N LEU A 64 -42.00 50.65 -17.56
CA LEU A 64 -42.58 51.51 -16.53
C LEU A 64 -41.51 52.05 -15.57
N ILE A 65 -40.63 51.19 -15.05
CA ILE A 65 -39.56 51.60 -14.12
C ILE A 65 -38.52 52.48 -14.82
N LYS A 66 -38.13 52.17 -16.07
CA LYS A 66 -37.20 53.01 -16.85
C LYS A 66 -37.78 54.38 -17.19
N ALA A 67 -39.07 54.45 -17.53
CA ALA A 67 -39.76 55.70 -17.80
C ALA A 67 -39.82 56.59 -16.55
N TYR A 68 -40.06 56.00 -15.37
CA TYR A 68 -40.00 56.72 -14.10
C TYR A 68 -38.59 57.21 -13.77
N GLN A 69 -37.57 56.36 -13.96
CA GLN A 69 -36.17 56.73 -13.74
C GLN A 69 -35.68 57.86 -14.66
N LYS A 70 -36.21 57.93 -15.89
CA LYS A 70 -35.93 59.02 -16.83
C LYS A 70 -36.53 60.35 -16.37
N GLU A 71 -37.75 60.31 -15.83
CA GLU A 71 -38.47 61.50 -15.35
C GLU A 71 -37.79 62.15 -14.13
N ILE A 72 -37.26 61.35 -13.23
CA ILE A 72 -36.54 61.83 -12.04
C ILE A 72 -35.07 62.23 -12.33
N GLY A 73 -34.63 62.20 -13.60
CA GLY A 73 -33.31 62.67 -14.01
C GLY A 73 -32.14 61.73 -13.69
N GLU A 74 -32.40 60.46 -13.40
CA GLU A 74 -31.40 59.51 -12.88
C GLU A 74 -30.97 58.43 -13.89
N LEU A 75 -31.04 58.72 -15.20
CA LEU A 75 -30.59 57.83 -16.27
C LEU A 75 -29.11 58.13 -16.63
N PRO A 76 -28.16 57.17 -16.51
CA PRO A 76 -26.74 57.46 -16.77
C PRO A 76 -26.43 57.66 -18.27
N GLU A 77 -25.61 58.66 -18.62
CA GLU A 77 -25.11 58.89 -19.99
C GLU A 77 -24.10 57.81 -20.44
N VAL A 78 -24.22 57.42 -21.72
CA VAL A 78 -23.71 56.16 -22.28
C VAL A 78 -22.18 56.10 -22.48
N ALA A 79 -21.45 57.22 -22.45
CA ALA A 79 -20.07 57.28 -22.93
C ALA A 79 -18.95 57.05 -21.88
N LYS A 80 -19.22 57.19 -20.57
CA LYS A 80 -18.19 56.98 -19.51
C LYS A 80 -18.34 55.66 -18.75
N HIS A 81 -19.35 54.86 -19.07
CA HIS A 81 -19.68 53.62 -18.36
C HIS A 81 -19.18 52.34 -19.02
N ALA A 82 -18.66 52.39 -20.26
CA ALA A 82 -18.20 51.22 -20.97
C ALA A 82 -16.86 50.68 -20.44
N ASP A 83 -15.87 51.53 -20.17
CA ASP A 83 -14.50 51.08 -19.89
C ASP A 83 -14.23 50.72 -18.41
N MET A 84 -14.82 51.43 -17.45
CA MET A 84 -14.66 51.14 -16.01
C MET A 84 -15.56 49.99 -15.50
N VAL A 85 -16.71 49.75 -16.14
CA VAL A 85 -17.63 48.67 -15.75
C VAL A 85 -17.32 47.37 -16.47
N ALA A 86 -16.67 47.42 -17.64
CA ALA A 86 -16.15 46.23 -18.27
C ALA A 86 -15.06 45.56 -17.42
N SER A 87 -14.11 46.34 -16.86
CA SER A 87 -12.99 45.81 -16.09
C SER A 87 -13.40 45.20 -14.74
N SER A 88 -14.17 45.90 -13.90
CA SER A 88 -14.54 45.37 -12.57
C SER A 88 -15.60 44.25 -12.61
N LYS A 89 -16.46 44.22 -13.63
CA LYS A 89 -17.33 43.07 -13.94
C LYS A 89 -16.53 41.84 -14.29
N LEU A 90 -15.54 42.03 -15.14
CA LEU A 90 -14.72 40.94 -15.62
C LEU A 90 -13.96 40.33 -14.45
N GLU A 91 -13.43 41.14 -13.54
CA GLU A 91 -12.72 40.69 -12.33
C GLU A 91 -13.61 39.81 -11.43
N SER A 92 -14.76 40.31 -11.01
CA SER A 92 -15.70 39.62 -10.11
C SER A 92 -16.41 38.41 -10.74
N ILE A 93 -16.72 38.47 -12.04
CA ILE A 93 -17.23 37.29 -12.78
C ILE A 93 -16.10 36.25 -12.90
N LYS A 94 -14.84 36.67 -13.11
CA LYS A 94 -13.69 35.75 -13.09
C LYS A 94 -13.48 35.14 -11.71
N GLU A 95 -13.68 35.89 -10.62
CA GLU A 95 -13.59 35.38 -9.24
C GLU A 95 -14.68 34.34 -8.95
N LEU A 96 -15.96 34.65 -9.18
CA LEU A 96 -17.07 33.71 -8.96
C LEU A 96 -17.00 32.49 -9.88
N VAL A 97 -16.67 32.70 -11.17
CA VAL A 97 -16.43 31.59 -12.11
C VAL A 97 -15.21 30.79 -11.66
N GLY A 98 -14.19 31.44 -11.09
CA GLY A 98 -13.02 30.81 -10.48
C GLY A 98 -13.38 29.95 -9.27
N GLU A 99 -14.22 30.46 -8.35
CA GLU A 99 -14.72 29.72 -7.18
C GLU A 99 -15.58 28.51 -7.61
N ILE A 100 -16.52 28.70 -8.54
CA ILE A 100 -17.33 27.60 -9.08
C ILE A 100 -16.45 26.57 -9.82
N GLN A 101 -15.45 27.03 -10.56
CA GLN A 101 -14.48 26.14 -11.21
C GLN A 101 -13.64 25.39 -10.18
N TYR A 102 -13.24 26.05 -9.10
CA TYR A 102 -12.49 25.47 -7.99
C TYR A 102 -13.32 24.41 -7.27
N GLU A 103 -14.55 24.71 -6.85
CA GLU A 103 -15.48 23.75 -6.23
C GLU A 103 -15.82 22.58 -7.17
N LYS A 104 -16.00 22.85 -8.46
CA LYS A 104 -16.22 21.80 -9.46
C LYS A 104 -14.99 20.90 -9.59
N GLN A 105 -13.79 21.49 -9.57
CA GLN A 105 -12.54 20.75 -9.64
C GLN A 105 -12.32 19.92 -8.37
N GLU A 106 -12.61 20.46 -7.20
CA GLU A 106 -12.59 19.75 -5.91
C GLU A 106 -13.58 18.58 -5.89
N ASN A 107 -14.82 18.80 -6.35
CA ASN A 107 -15.82 17.74 -6.48
C ASN A 107 -15.40 16.64 -7.48
N ILE A 108 -14.78 17.02 -8.60
CA ILE A 108 -14.19 16.04 -9.54
C ILE A 108 -13.08 15.24 -8.86
N GLN A 109 -12.22 15.89 -8.06
CA GLN A 109 -11.17 15.20 -7.30
C GLN A 109 -11.77 14.24 -6.26
N TYR A 110 -12.79 14.67 -5.52
CA TYR A 110 -13.51 13.83 -4.55
C TYR A 110 -14.16 12.61 -5.23
N LEU A 111 -14.88 12.81 -6.33
CA LEU A 111 -15.45 11.72 -7.12
C LEU A 111 -14.37 10.77 -7.67
N ARG A 112 -13.20 11.29 -8.06
CA ARG A 112 -12.06 10.44 -8.48
C ARG A 112 -11.54 9.61 -7.31
N GLN A 113 -11.43 10.16 -6.11
CA GLN A 113 -11.01 9.43 -4.91
C GLN A 113 -12.02 8.33 -4.54
N ILE A 114 -13.33 8.62 -4.55
CA ILE A 114 -14.37 7.61 -4.33
C ILE A 114 -14.31 6.50 -5.38
N ASN A 115 -14.21 6.85 -6.66
CA ASN A 115 -14.14 5.85 -7.72
C ASN A 115 -12.86 5.02 -7.65
N LYS A 116 -11.74 5.61 -7.20
CA LYS A 116 -10.50 4.89 -6.88
C LYS A 116 -10.76 3.87 -5.76
N GLY A 117 -11.29 4.31 -4.61
CA GLY A 117 -11.61 3.41 -3.49
C GLY A 117 -12.62 2.31 -3.84
N LYS A 118 -13.63 2.61 -4.67
CA LYS A 118 -14.60 1.60 -5.13
C LYS A 118 -13.94 0.52 -5.99
N ARG A 119 -13.05 0.92 -6.92
CA ARG A 119 -12.30 -0.04 -7.75
C ARG A 119 -11.38 -0.90 -6.89
N GLU A 120 -10.74 -0.30 -5.89
CA GLU A 120 -9.87 -1.00 -4.94
C GLU A 120 -10.63 -2.04 -4.13
N LEU A 121 -11.80 -1.68 -3.56
CA LEU A 121 -12.63 -2.64 -2.83
C LEU A 121 -13.09 -3.81 -3.70
N ILE A 122 -13.48 -3.54 -4.95
CA ILE A 122 -13.87 -4.60 -5.90
C ILE A 122 -12.68 -5.51 -6.19
N ASN A 123 -11.50 -4.93 -6.47
CA ASN A 123 -10.29 -5.70 -6.73
C ASN A 123 -9.89 -6.56 -5.52
N PHE A 124 -9.95 -5.99 -4.32
CA PHE A 124 -9.68 -6.72 -3.08
C PHE A 124 -10.65 -7.89 -2.89
N SER A 125 -11.96 -7.67 -3.11
CA SER A 125 -12.96 -8.72 -3.05
C SER A 125 -12.69 -9.84 -4.05
N LEU A 126 -12.33 -9.49 -5.30
CA LEU A 126 -11.99 -10.47 -6.34
C LEU A 126 -10.73 -11.27 -5.99
N ILE A 127 -9.69 -10.62 -5.47
CA ILE A 127 -8.46 -11.30 -5.02
C ILE A 127 -8.79 -12.22 -3.84
N ALA A 128 -9.59 -11.77 -2.88
CA ALA A 128 -10.00 -12.59 -1.73
C ALA A 128 -10.82 -13.82 -2.16
N GLU A 129 -11.72 -13.67 -3.14
CA GLU A 129 -12.45 -14.79 -3.74
C GLU A 129 -11.50 -15.76 -4.45
N GLN A 130 -10.58 -15.26 -5.27
CA GLN A 130 -9.58 -16.10 -5.94
C GLN A 130 -8.69 -16.87 -4.95
N ILE A 131 -8.28 -16.21 -3.85
CA ILE A 131 -7.52 -16.85 -2.79
C ILE A 131 -8.36 -17.94 -2.12
N ARG A 132 -9.61 -17.64 -1.75
CA ARG A 132 -10.53 -18.60 -1.13
C ARG A 132 -10.72 -19.82 -2.03
N ASP A 133 -11.01 -19.61 -3.31
CA ASP A 133 -11.27 -20.68 -4.26
C ASP A 133 -9.98 -21.50 -4.52
N ALA A 134 -8.81 -20.85 -4.54
CA ALA A 134 -7.52 -21.54 -4.62
C ALA A 134 -7.27 -22.42 -3.37
N PHE A 135 -7.58 -21.93 -2.16
CA PHE A 135 -7.48 -22.72 -0.93
C PHE A 135 -8.46 -23.91 -0.92
N GLN A 136 -9.70 -23.72 -1.39
CA GLN A 136 -10.70 -24.80 -1.43
C GLN A 136 -10.33 -25.93 -2.39
N ASN A 137 -9.68 -25.59 -3.50
CA ASN A 137 -9.30 -26.56 -4.53
C ASN A 137 -7.90 -27.17 -4.34
N TYR A 138 -7.12 -26.67 -3.37
CA TYR A 138 -5.77 -27.16 -3.13
C TYR A 138 -5.79 -28.36 -2.17
N ASP A 139 -5.11 -29.43 -2.56
CA ASP A 139 -5.02 -30.64 -1.76
C ASP A 139 -3.93 -30.55 -0.68
N PHE A 140 -4.35 -30.28 0.56
CA PHE A 140 -3.49 -30.29 1.74
C PHE A 140 -3.27 -31.70 2.33
N SER A 141 -3.93 -32.75 1.82
CA SER A 141 -3.95 -34.09 2.45
C SER A 141 -2.61 -34.83 2.47
N SER A 142 -1.64 -34.39 1.66
CA SER A 142 -0.25 -34.88 1.72
C SER A 142 0.44 -34.67 3.07
N LEU A 143 -0.16 -33.88 3.96
CA LEU A 143 0.31 -33.64 5.33
C LEU A 143 -0.03 -34.82 6.24
N GLN A 144 0.94 -35.72 6.45
CA GLN A 144 0.85 -36.72 7.52
C GLN A 144 1.58 -36.26 8.78
N PHE A 145 0.88 -36.36 9.90
CA PHE A 145 1.37 -35.98 11.22
C PHE A 145 2.01 -37.19 11.90
N SER A 146 3.31 -37.11 12.18
CA SER A 146 3.93 -37.92 13.23
C SER A 146 4.72 -36.97 14.13
N HIS A 147 4.28 -36.86 15.38
CA HIS A 147 4.88 -35.98 16.37
C HIS A 147 5.43 -36.83 17.52
N SER A 148 6.72 -36.66 17.80
CA SER A 148 7.32 -37.13 19.05
C SER A 148 8.46 -36.18 19.38
N PRO A 149 8.19 -35.15 20.20
CA PRO A 149 9.18 -34.12 20.49
C PRO A 149 10.31 -34.76 21.30
N PRO A 150 11.58 -34.56 20.92
CA PRO A 150 12.69 -35.08 21.70
C PRO A 150 12.76 -34.37 23.05
N LYS A 151 13.12 -35.11 24.10
CA LYS A 151 13.46 -34.54 25.41
C LYS A 151 14.87 -33.92 25.32
N SER A 152 14.99 -32.65 24.95
CA SER A 152 16.27 -31.93 25.04
C SER A 152 16.43 -31.25 26.40
N ILE A 153 17.67 -31.21 26.90
CA ILE A 153 18.08 -30.66 28.21
C ILE A 153 18.84 -29.32 28.04
N THR A 154 19.11 -28.86 26.80
CA THR A 154 19.87 -27.61 26.59
C THR A 154 18.97 -26.39 26.41
N GLN A 155 19.52 -25.20 26.65
CA GLN A 155 18.77 -23.93 26.58
C GLN A 155 18.94 -23.20 25.23
N LYS A 156 19.80 -23.66 24.31
CA LYS A 156 20.11 -22.92 23.07
C LYS A 156 18.86 -22.71 22.22
N LYS A 157 18.78 -21.52 21.60
CA LYS A 157 17.70 -21.12 20.69
C LYS A 157 18.26 -20.84 19.31
N MET A 158 17.44 -21.03 18.29
CA MET A 158 17.84 -20.76 16.92
C MET A 158 16.79 -19.94 16.19
N VAL A 159 17.21 -18.97 15.42
CA VAL A 159 16.38 -18.28 14.43
C VAL A 159 16.64 -18.88 13.07
N VAL A 160 15.58 -19.22 12.35
CA VAL A 160 15.63 -19.77 10.99
C VAL A 160 14.92 -18.79 10.07
N CYS A 161 15.65 -18.21 9.13
CA CYS A 161 15.09 -17.22 8.21
C CYS A 161 14.61 -17.90 6.94
N LEU A 162 13.40 -17.53 6.50
CA LEU A 162 12.85 -17.79 5.17
C LEU A 162 12.91 -16.46 4.41
N SER A 163 13.91 -16.28 3.56
CA SER A 163 14.18 -15.03 2.85
C SER A 163 13.97 -15.22 1.36
N ASP A 164 13.17 -14.33 0.75
CA ASP A 164 13.06 -14.19 -0.70
C ASP A 164 12.77 -15.55 -1.35
N LEU A 165 11.61 -16.12 -0.98
CA LEU A 165 11.15 -17.39 -1.53
C LEU A 165 10.79 -17.24 -3.00
N HIS A 166 10.14 -16.15 -3.41
CA HIS A 166 9.71 -15.91 -4.80
C HIS A 166 8.93 -17.09 -5.40
N ILE A 167 8.02 -17.68 -4.63
CA ILE A 167 7.17 -18.77 -5.11
C ILE A 167 6.36 -18.30 -6.31
N GLY A 168 6.51 -18.97 -7.45
CA GLY A 168 5.92 -18.57 -8.73
C GLY A 168 6.93 -18.09 -9.76
N ALA A 169 8.17 -17.77 -9.38
CA ALA A 169 9.22 -17.45 -10.34
C ALA A 169 9.67 -18.69 -11.13
N GLN A 170 9.81 -18.53 -12.46
CA GLN A 170 10.34 -19.56 -13.34
C GLN A 170 11.42 -19.00 -14.26
N PHE A 171 12.62 -19.56 -14.17
CA PHE A 171 13.70 -19.23 -15.10
C PHE A 171 14.78 -20.30 -15.14
N GLU A 172 15.55 -20.29 -16.22
CA GLU A 172 16.74 -21.11 -16.36
C GLU A 172 17.85 -20.30 -17.03
N ASN A 173 19.01 -20.23 -16.38
CA ASN A 173 20.20 -19.58 -16.91
C ASN A 173 21.46 -20.43 -16.71
N LYS A 174 22.61 -19.85 -17.06
CA LYS A 174 23.92 -20.52 -17.00
C LYS A 174 24.30 -20.97 -15.58
N PHE A 175 23.92 -20.21 -14.56
CA PHE A 175 24.38 -20.42 -13.18
C PHE A 175 23.32 -21.10 -12.30
N ASN A 176 22.05 -20.98 -12.66
CA ASN A 176 20.93 -21.32 -11.80
C ASN A 176 19.69 -21.66 -12.63
N SER A 177 18.77 -22.39 -12.01
CA SER A 177 17.39 -22.53 -12.47
C SER A 177 16.46 -22.43 -11.27
N TYR A 178 15.23 -22.00 -11.52
CA TYR A 178 14.23 -21.88 -10.49
C TYR A 178 12.84 -22.19 -11.05
N SER A 179 12.08 -22.91 -10.25
CA SER A 179 10.68 -23.29 -10.46
C SER A 179 10.07 -23.65 -9.11
N TYR A 180 8.76 -23.88 -9.05
CA TYR A 180 8.10 -24.38 -7.84
C TYR A 180 8.69 -25.70 -7.33
N ASP A 181 8.97 -26.64 -8.23
CA ASP A 181 9.57 -27.93 -7.85
C ASP A 181 10.98 -27.76 -7.30
N ILE A 182 11.76 -26.84 -7.88
CA ILE A 182 13.10 -26.50 -7.36
C ILE A 182 12.98 -25.82 -6.00
N ALA A 183 12.00 -24.92 -5.81
CA ALA A 183 11.72 -24.26 -4.55
C ALA A 183 11.42 -25.28 -3.44
N LYS A 184 10.53 -26.25 -3.72
CA LYS A 184 10.19 -27.35 -2.83
C LYS A 184 11.43 -28.16 -2.44
N ASN A 185 12.22 -28.61 -3.43
CA ASN A 185 13.43 -29.39 -3.19
C ASN A 185 14.48 -28.61 -2.36
N ARG A 186 14.61 -27.30 -2.59
CA ARG A 186 15.52 -26.43 -1.84
C ARG A 186 15.05 -26.21 -0.40
N LEU A 187 13.74 -26.02 -0.18
CA LEU A 187 13.17 -25.90 1.17
C LEU A 187 13.27 -27.21 1.95
N GLU A 188 13.06 -28.36 1.31
CA GLU A 188 13.25 -29.67 1.93
C GLU A 188 14.73 -29.88 2.32
N LYS A 189 15.66 -29.56 1.42
CA LYS A 189 17.09 -29.57 1.73
C LYS A 189 17.45 -28.59 2.85
N TYR A 190 16.82 -27.41 2.87
CA TYR A 190 17.03 -26.44 3.93
C TYR A 190 16.55 -26.97 5.27
N LEU A 191 15.34 -27.54 5.32
CA LEU A 191 14.75 -28.18 6.50
C LEU A 191 15.69 -29.25 7.06
N HIS A 192 16.19 -30.16 6.23
CA HIS A 192 17.12 -31.21 6.67
C HIS A 192 18.39 -30.63 7.30
N LYS A 193 18.98 -29.60 6.69
CA LYS A 193 20.15 -28.93 7.25
C LYS A 193 19.83 -28.20 8.55
N VAL A 194 18.68 -27.54 8.64
CA VAL A 194 18.25 -26.87 9.88
C VAL A 194 18.06 -27.89 11.00
N VAL A 195 17.45 -29.05 10.72
CA VAL A 195 17.31 -30.15 11.68
C VAL A 195 18.68 -30.69 12.12
N GLU A 196 19.63 -30.84 11.20
CA GLU A 196 21.01 -31.22 11.53
C GLU A 196 21.64 -30.21 12.51
N GLU A 197 21.52 -28.91 12.23
CA GLU A 197 22.01 -27.85 13.13
C GLU A 197 21.27 -27.84 14.48
N CYS A 198 19.95 -28.06 14.50
CA CYS A 198 19.18 -28.24 15.73
C CYS A 198 19.76 -29.37 16.58
N ASN A 199 20.10 -30.51 15.96
CA ASN A 199 20.64 -31.67 16.65
C ASN A 199 22.06 -31.45 17.16
N ILE A 200 22.93 -30.86 16.33
CA ILE A 200 24.32 -30.52 16.71
C ILE A 200 24.33 -29.57 17.90
N HIS A 201 23.51 -28.52 17.85
CA HIS A 201 23.45 -27.49 18.88
C HIS A 201 22.44 -27.78 19.99
N LYS A 202 21.73 -28.91 19.89
CA LYS A 202 20.69 -29.40 20.83
C LYS A 202 19.59 -28.37 21.13
N VAL A 203 19.21 -27.60 20.11
CA VAL A 203 18.28 -26.46 20.18
C VAL A 203 16.93 -26.89 20.78
N GLN A 204 16.41 -26.11 21.73
CA GLN A 204 15.11 -26.34 22.37
C GLN A 204 13.97 -25.60 21.67
N GLU A 205 14.26 -24.40 21.17
CA GLU A 205 13.27 -23.52 20.56
C GLU A 205 13.81 -22.95 19.26
N VAL A 206 13.01 -23.04 18.20
CA VAL A 206 13.29 -22.44 16.91
C VAL A 206 12.29 -21.33 16.62
N LEU A 207 12.77 -20.12 16.36
CA LEU A 207 11.97 -19.04 15.80
C LEU A 207 12.17 -19.01 14.29
N VAL A 208 11.13 -19.34 13.53
CA VAL A 208 11.11 -19.19 12.08
C VAL A 208 10.62 -17.79 11.74
N VAL A 209 11.42 -17.02 10.99
CA VAL A 209 11.04 -15.68 10.52
C VAL A 209 11.03 -15.65 9.01
N ASN A 210 9.86 -15.37 8.42
CA ASN A 210 9.77 -15.01 7.01
C ASN A 210 10.17 -13.54 6.83
N LEU A 211 11.23 -13.28 6.04
CA LEU A 211 11.80 -11.96 5.80
C LEU A 211 11.18 -11.21 4.61
N GLY A 212 10.09 -11.74 4.03
CA GLY A 212 9.39 -11.13 2.90
C GLY A 212 9.88 -11.62 1.54
N ASP A 213 9.23 -11.11 0.50
CA ASP A 213 9.32 -11.58 -0.89
C ASP A 213 8.99 -13.07 -1.00
N VAL A 214 7.79 -13.42 -0.49
CA VAL A 214 7.31 -14.80 -0.44
C VAL A 214 6.86 -15.28 -1.81
N ILE A 215 6.16 -14.43 -2.55
CA ILE A 215 5.66 -14.72 -3.91
C ILE A 215 6.46 -13.94 -4.96
N GLU A 216 6.42 -14.39 -6.22
CA GLU A 216 6.95 -13.60 -7.33
C GLU A 216 5.85 -12.72 -7.93
N HIS A 217 5.97 -11.41 -7.76
CA HIS A 217 4.97 -10.49 -8.28
C HIS A 217 4.95 -10.54 -9.81
N SER A 218 3.89 -11.11 -10.38
CA SER A 218 3.69 -11.31 -11.82
C SER A 218 3.63 -10.05 -12.68
N TYR A 219 3.66 -8.88 -12.06
CA TYR A 219 3.51 -7.60 -12.75
C TYR A 219 4.67 -6.62 -12.49
N MET A 220 5.62 -6.91 -11.59
CA MET A 220 6.73 -5.98 -11.37
C MET A 220 7.76 -6.01 -12.51
N HIS A 221 7.74 -4.92 -13.28
CA HIS A 221 8.69 -4.52 -14.33
C HIS A 221 8.67 -5.34 -15.63
N ASN A 222 8.92 -4.62 -16.74
CA ASN A 222 9.14 -5.05 -18.13
C ASN A 222 10.34 -6.03 -18.32
N LEU A 223 10.60 -6.90 -17.36
CA LEU A 223 11.65 -7.90 -17.39
C LEU A 223 10.97 -9.25 -17.43
N GLY A 224 11.03 -9.91 -18.58
CA GLY A 224 10.35 -11.17 -18.92
C GLY A 224 10.70 -12.34 -18.01
N PHE A 225 10.25 -12.29 -16.76
CA PHE A 225 10.15 -13.42 -15.86
C PHE A 225 8.78 -14.07 -16.09
N ASN A 226 8.80 -15.30 -16.58
CA ASN A 226 7.60 -16.11 -16.64
C ASN A 226 7.22 -16.47 -15.20
N THR A 227 6.00 -16.13 -14.79
CA THR A 227 5.43 -16.66 -13.55
C THR A 227 4.71 -17.97 -13.84
N GLU A 228 5.02 -18.99 -13.05
CA GLU A 228 4.41 -20.33 -13.16
C GLU A 228 2.92 -20.35 -12.84
N PHE A 229 2.47 -19.45 -11.95
CA PHE A 229 1.11 -19.47 -11.43
C PHE A 229 0.53 -18.06 -11.29
N SER A 230 -0.80 -18.01 -11.19
CA SER A 230 -1.52 -16.82 -10.77
C SER A 230 -1.15 -16.41 -9.34
N MET A 231 -1.35 -15.13 -8.98
CA MET A 231 -1.02 -14.62 -7.64
C MET A 231 -1.71 -15.41 -6.53
N SER A 232 -2.99 -15.78 -6.70
CA SER A 232 -3.73 -16.58 -5.72
C SER A 232 -3.13 -17.99 -5.54
N GLU A 233 -2.74 -18.65 -6.63
CA GLU A 233 -2.06 -19.94 -6.57
C GLU A 233 -0.68 -19.84 -5.91
N GLN A 234 0.09 -18.77 -6.17
CA GLN A 234 1.36 -18.52 -5.51
C GLN A 234 1.18 -18.39 -3.99
N ILE A 235 0.15 -17.67 -3.54
CA ILE A 235 -0.19 -17.50 -2.12
C ILE A 235 -0.48 -18.85 -1.46
N VAL A 236 -1.34 -19.67 -2.06
CA VAL A 236 -1.73 -20.98 -1.50
C VAL A 236 -0.54 -21.93 -1.45
N ARG A 237 0.23 -22.00 -2.54
CA ARG A 237 1.43 -22.85 -2.62
C ARG A 237 2.52 -22.42 -1.64
N ALA A 238 2.76 -21.11 -1.51
CA ALA A 238 3.70 -20.60 -0.52
C ALA A 238 3.25 -20.90 0.91
N THR A 239 1.96 -20.74 1.19
CA THR A 239 1.35 -21.09 2.48
C THR A 239 1.57 -22.57 2.80
N ASP A 240 1.28 -23.47 1.85
CA ASP A 240 1.51 -24.91 1.99
C ASP A 240 2.98 -25.25 2.26
N LEU A 241 3.92 -24.66 1.52
CA LEU A 241 5.35 -24.88 1.72
C LEU A 241 5.83 -24.41 3.10
N ILE A 242 5.37 -23.25 3.58
CA ILE A 242 5.74 -22.74 4.91
C ILE A 242 5.15 -23.65 5.99
N ILE A 243 3.88 -24.03 5.89
CA ILE A 243 3.25 -24.97 6.83
C ILE A 243 4.02 -26.28 6.90
N LYS A 244 4.38 -26.87 5.75
CA LYS A 244 5.20 -28.09 5.67
C LYS A 244 6.56 -27.93 6.32
N PHE A 245 7.21 -26.79 6.12
CA PHE A 245 8.48 -26.49 6.77
C PHE A 245 8.35 -26.41 8.30
N LEU A 246 7.31 -25.72 8.81
CA LEU A 246 7.04 -25.60 10.24
C LEU A 246 6.73 -26.95 10.89
N ILE A 247 5.91 -27.79 10.24
CA ILE A 247 5.60 -29.15 10.71
C ILE A 247 6.85 -30.03 10.70
N GLY A 248 7.66 -29.94 9.64
CA GLY A 248 8.92 -30.65 9.55
C GLY A 248 9.83 -30.36 10.75
N LEU A 249 9.96 -29.08 11.11
CA LEU A 249 10.72 -28.66 12.29
C LEU A 249 10.07 -29.10 13.61
N SER A 250 8.75 -28.96 13.73
CA SER A 250 8.02 -29.28 14.96
C SER A 250 8.01 -30.78 15.29
N SER A 251 8.33 -31.63 14.32
CA SER A 251 8.57 -33.06 14.56
C SER A 251 9.90 -33.33 15.27
N GLN A 252 10.88 -32.43 15.15
CA GLN A 252 12.25 -32.60 15.65
C GLN A 252 12.61 -31.63 16.79
N VAL A 253 11.85 -30.56 16.97
CA VAL A 253 12.15 -29.49 17.93
C VAL A 253 10.99 -29.33 18.93
N PRO A 254 11.27 -29.18 20.24
CA PRO A 254 10.23 -29.02 21.25
C PRO A 254 9.27 -27.86 21.01
N ILE A 255 9.77 -26.69 20.61
CA ILE A 255 8.95 -25.49 20.35
C ILE A 255 9.39 -24.84 19.05
N VAL A 256 8.43 -24.57 18.16
CA VAL A 256 8.62 -23.77 16.95
C VAL A 256 7.76 -22.53 17.04
N ARG A 257 8.34 -21.34 16.87
CA ARG A 257 7.63 -20.06 16.77
C ARG A 257 7.68 -19.59 15.33
N TYR A 258 6.65 -18.90 14.85
CA TYR A 258 6.61 -18.35 13.50
C TYR A 258 6.17 -16.88 13.50
N ALA A 259 6.92 -16.04 12.80
CA ALA A 259 6.56 -14.67 12.46
C ALA A 259 6.87 -14.42 10.98
N GLY A 260 6.11 -13.54 10.32
CA GLY A 260 6.35 -13.22 8.90
C GLY A 260 6.09 -11.76 8.58
N ILE A 261 7.04 -11.14 7.88
CA ILE A 261 6.94 -9.76 7.38
C ILE A 261 6.82 -9.76 5.84
N ALA A 262 6.38 -8.65 5.28
CA ALA A 262 6.25 -8.46 3.85
C ALA A 262 7.48 -7.80 3.22
N GLY A 263 7.78 -8.19 1.98
CA GLY A 263 8.76 -7.55 1.12
C GLY A 263 8.12 -6.69 0.03
N ASN A 264 8.92 -6.30 -0.96
CA ASN A 264 8.42 -5.50 -2.08
C ASN A 264 7.67 -6.32 -3.15
N HIS A 265 7.98 -7.61 -3.30
CA HIS A 265 7.25 -8.53 -4.19
C HIS A 265 5.91 -9.00 -3.63
N ASP A 266 5.67 -8.81 -2.34
CA ASP A 266 4.41 -9.19 -1.71
C ASP A 266 3.28 -8.16 -1.84
N ARG A 267 3.57 -7.00 -2.43
CA ARG A 267 2.60 -5.90 -2.58
C ARG A 267 1.52 -6.30 -3.58
N ILE A 268 0.29 -5.81 -3.37
CA ILE A 268 -0.82 -6.07 -4.32
C ILE A 268 -0.66 -5.19 -5.58
N HIS A 269 -0.10 -3.99 -5.41
CA HIS A 269 0.15 -3.05 -6.50
C HIS A 269 1.64 -2.76 -6.69
N GLU A 270 2.09 -2.75 -7.95
CA GLU A 270 3.48 -2.42 -8.33
C GLU A 270 3.91 -1.02 -7.92
N ASN A 271 2.99 -0.05 -8.03
CA ASN A 271 3.31 1.35 -7.82
C ASN A 271 3.31 1.65 -6.32
N LYS A 272 4.49 1.99 -5.78
CA LYS A 272 4.69 2.36 -4.37
C LYS A 272 3.72 3.45 -3.91
N ASP A 273 3.33 4.37 -4.81
CA ASP A 273 2.44 5.50 -4.51
C ASP A 273 0.94 5.13 -4.57
N LYS A 274 0.61 3.94 -5.08
CA LYS A 274 -0.77 3.44 -5.21
C LYS A 274 -1.09 2.31 -4.24
N ASN A 275 -0.09 1.73 -3.58
CA ASN A 275 -0.32 0.72 -2.56
C ASN A 275 -0.80 1.42 -1.29
N LEU A 276 -1.96 1.04 -0.77
CA LEU A 276 -2.37 1.47 0.56
C LEU A 276 -1.36 0.91 1.57
N ASP A 277 -0.98 1.70 2.58
CA ASP A 277 -0.07 1.24 3.62
C ASP A 277 -0.65 -0.03 4.28
N GLY A 278 0.07 -1.14 4.12
CA GLY A 278 -0.31 -2.43 4.68
C GLY A 278 -1.04 -3.39 3.73
N ASP A 279 -1.29 -3.05 2.47
CA ASP A 279 -1.90 -4.00 1.51
C ASP A 279 -0.82 -4.87 0.83
N HIS A 280 -0.69 -6.09 1.34
CA HIS A 280 0.25 -7.11 0.85
C HIS A 280 -0.28 -8.54 1.08
N VAL A 281 0.13 -9.46 0.22
CA VAL A 281 -0.35 -10.85 0.24
C VAL A 281 0.09 -11.64 1.46
N VAL A 282 1.19 -11.23 2.12
CA VAL A 282 1.68 -11.89 3.34
C VAL A 282 0.65 -11.82 4.48
N LYS A 283 -0.31 -10.88 4.47
CA LYS A 283 -1.43 -10.91 5.43
C LYS A 283 -2.28 -12.17 5.28
N ALA A 284 -2.62 -12.52 4.03
CA ALA A 284 -3.39 -13.73 3.74
C ALA A 284 -2.59 -14.98 4.13
N ILE A 285 -1.29 -15.01 3.81
CA ILE A 285 -0.40 -16.13 4.17
C ILE A 285 -0.31 -16.30 5.68
N ASN A 286 0.00 -15.25 6.43
CA ASN A 286 0.11 -15.28 7.89
C ASN A 286 -1.22 -15.66 8.55
N TYR A 287 -2.34 -15.11 8.07
CA TYR A 287 -3.67 -15.46 8.56
C TYR A 287 -3.96 -16.96 8.34
N SER A 288 -3.71 -17.47 7.13
CA SER A 288 -3.91 -18.88 6.82
C SER A 288 -3.02 -19.81 7.65
N ILE A 289 -1.75 -19.45 7.89
CA ILE A 289 -0.84 -20.22 8.76
C ILE A 289 -1.36 -20.23 10.20
N LYS A 290 -1.78 -19.07 10.73
CA LYS A 290 -2.33 -18.95 12.08
C LYS A 290 -3.58 -19.82 12.25
N GLU A 291 -4.54 -19.71 11.33
CA GLU A 291 -5.77 -20.50 11.34
C GLU A 291 -5.48 -22.00 11.18
N PHE A 292 -4.51 -22.37 10.33
CA PHE A 292 -4.09 -23.76 10.19
C PHE A 292 -3.55 -24.32 11.50
N ILE A 293 -2.63 -23.62 12.17
CA ILE A 293 -2.06 -24.04 13.46
C ILE A 293 -3.17 -24.24 14.50
N ALA A 294 -4.11 -23.29 14.58
CA ALA A 294 -5.22 -23.33 15.52
C ALA A 294 -6.19 -24.50 15.23
N ASN A 295 -6.62 -24.66 13.99
CA ASN A 295 -7.59 -25.67 13.58
C ASN A 295 -7.01 -27.09 13.59
N ALA A 296 -5.73 -27.25 13.24
CA ALA A 296 -5.01 -28.52 13.34
C ALA A 296 -4.59 -28.86 14.79
N GLN A 297 -4.81 -27.95 15.75
CA GLN A 297 -4.48 -28.11 17.17
C GLN A 297 -3.01 -28.49 17.42
N ILE A 298 -2.08 -27.94 16.62
CA ILE A 298 -0.66 -28.24 16.75
C ILE A 298 -0.07 -27.44 17.91
N GLN A 299 0.07 -28.08 19.07
CA GLN A 299 0.41 -27.40 20.33
C GLN A 299 1.83 -26.82 20.38
N ASN A 300 2.77 -27.36 19.60
CA ASN A 300 4.17 -26.97 19.67
C ASN A 300 4.63 -26.03 18.55
N ILE A 301 3.69 -25.57 17.71
CA ILE A 301 3.92 -24.47 16.77
C ILE A 301 3.14 -23.26 17.27
N LEU A 302 3.84 -22.15 17.51
CA LEU A 302 3.27 -20.92 18.05
C LEU A 302 3.35 -19.82 17.00
N TYR A 303 2.22 -19.22 16.66
CA TYR A 303 2.18 -18.06 15.77
C TYR A 303 2.43 -16.77 16.56
N GLU A 304 3.26 -15.90 16.01
CA GLU A 304 3.56 -14.58 16.56
C GLU A 304 3.19 -13.48 15.56
N GLN A 305 2.43 -12.51 16.05
CA GLN A 305 1.99 -11.40 15.22
C GLN A 305 3.14 -10.43 14.97
N ALA A 306 3.62 -10.37 13.73
CA ALA A 306 4.52 -9.33 13.25
C ALA A 306 3.74 -8.06 12.84
N LYS A 307 4.47 -6.94 12.74
CA LYS A 307 3.98 -5.79 11.96
C LYS A 307 4.15 -6.11 10.47
N ASP A 308 3.52 -5.32 9.62
CA ASP A 308 3.49 -5.56 8.18
C ASP A 308 4.90 -5.66 7.55
N TYR A 309 5.85 -4.81 7.98
CA TYR A 309 7.19 -4.72 7.38
C TYR A 309 8.35 -4.94 8.37
N ASP A 310 8.05 -5.12 9.66
CA ASP A 310 9.08 -5.41 10.66
C ASP A 310 8.58 -6.33 11.78
N TYR A 311 9.52 -7.07 12.35
CA TYR A 311 9.30 -7.90 13.52
C TYR A 311 10.47 -7.71 14.48
N SER A 312 10.21 -7.70 15.78
CA SER A 312 11.24 -7.52 16.80
C SER A 312 11.01 -8.49 17.95
N THR A 313 12.08 -9.05 18.48
CA THR A 313 12.01 -10.04 19.54
C THR A 313 13.25 -9.99 20.42
N GLN A 314 13.18 -10.61 21.59
CA GLN A 314 14.31 -10.75 22.50
C GLN A 314 14.60 -12.23 22.74
N ILE A 315 15.85 -12.64 22.57
CA ILE A 315 16.30 -14.03 22.76
C ILE A 315 17.56 -14.00 23.61
N HIS A 316 17.52 -14.62 24.80
CA HIS A 316 18.62 -14.66 25.77
C HIS A 316 19.30 -13.29 25.99
N GLY A 317 18.49 -12.27 26.24
CA GLY A 317 18.99 -10.92 26.51
C GLY A 317 19.35 -10.09 25.28
N ARG A 318 19.44 -10.69 24.08
CA ARG A 318 19.74 -9.98 22.83
C ARG A 318 18.48 -9.52 22.12
N TYR A 319 18.45 -8.25 21.72
CA TYR A 319 17.34 -7.68 20.96
C TYR A 319 17.61 -7.76 19.46
N ILE A 320 16.69 -8.39 18.73
CA ILE A 320 16.84 -8.67 17.30
C ILE A 320 15.66 -8.06 16.55
N LYS A 321 15.95 -7.32 15.49
CA LYS A 321 14.96 -6.78 14.56
C LYS A 321 15.09 -7.45 13.19
N PHE A 322 13.96 -7.77 12.61
CA PHE A 322 13.83 -8.35 11.28
C PHE A 322 13.11 -7.34 10.39
N ILE A 323 13.71 -7.04 9.24
CA ILE A 323 13.18 -6.15 8.21
C ILE A 323 13.47 -6.76 6.84
N HIS A 324 12.71 -6.41 5.80
CA HIS A 324 12.97 -6.98 4.48
C HIS A 324 14.25 -6.40 3.84
N GLY A 325 14.40 -5.07 3.86
CA GLY A 325 15.57 -4.36 3.32
C GLY A 325 15.30 -3.55 2.04
N ASP A 326 14.04 -3.38 1.62
CA ASP A 326 13.62 -2.53 0.50
C ASP A 326 13.53 -1.03 0.87
N ARG A 327 13.30 -0.74 2.15
CA ARG A 327 13.23 0.61 2.74
C ARG A 327 14.53 1.03 3.43
N ASP A 328 15.39 0.07 3.73
CA ASP A 328 16.58 0.23 4.56
C ASP A 328 17.83 -0.28 3.86
N SER A 329 18.90 0.52 3.89
CA SER A 329 20.15 0.14 3.23
C SER A 329 21.06 -0.64 4.17
N MET A 330 21.55 -1.81 3.74
CA MET A 330 22.59 -2.54 4.49
C MET A 330 23.91 -1.76 4.63
N LYS A 331 24.13 -0.70 3.82
CA LYS A 331 25.35 0.12 3.84
C LYS A 331 25.28 1.26 4.87
N ASP A 332 24.14 1.42 5.51
CA ASP A 332 23.91 2.48 6.47
C ASP A 332 24.40 2.04 7.85
N GLU A 333 25.59 2.52 8.23
CA GLU A 333 26.21 2.21 9.52
C GLU A 333 25.34 2.69 10.71
N ALA A 334 24.49 3.69 10.52
CA ALA A 334 23.59 4.22 11.55
C ALA A 334 22.25 3.47 11.61
N LEU A 335 22.04 2.42 10.81
CA LEU A 335 20.76 1.71 10.71
C LEU A 335 20.28 1.20 12.08
N ILE A 336 21.15 0.51 12.82
CA ILE A 336 20.82 0.00 14.15
C ILE A 336 20.45 1.14 15.10
N ALA A 337 21.26 2.19 15.15
CA ALA A 337 21.01 3.34 16.02
C ALA A 337 19.67 4.02 15.71
N ARG A 338 19.32 4.17 14.42
CA ARG A 338 18.05 4.79 14.00
C ARG A 338 16.85 3.96 14.42
N HIS A 339 16.85 2.66 14.12
CA HIS A 339 15.75 1.78 14.55
C HIS A 339 15.66 1.72 16.07
N SER A 340 16.80 1.72 16.77
CA SER A 340 16.82 1.75 18.22
C SER A 340 16.17 2.99 18.81
N LEU A 341 16.39 4.16 18.20
CA LEU A 341 15.75 5.41 18.61
C LEU A 341 14.26 5.42 18.31
N ILE A 342 13.85 4.95 17.13
CA ILE A 342 12.45 4.93 16.70
C ILE A 342 11.61 4.02 17.61
N ASP A 343 12.11 2.81 17.88
CA ASP A 343 11.38 1.81 18.65
C ASP A 343 11.65 1.92 20.16
N ASN A 344 12.58 2.78 20.58
CA ASN A 344 13.07 2.89 21.96
C ASN A 344 13.59 1.54 22.51
N ILE A 345 14.31 0.79 21.67
CA ILE A 345 14.87 -0.55 21.96
C ILE A 345 16.34 -0.60 21.52
N GLY A 346 17.27 -0.96 22.42
CA GLY A 346 18.68 -1.15 22.05
C GLY A 346 18.89 -2.45 21.28
N TYR A 347 18.81 -2.42 19.95
CA TYR A 347 18.99 -3.60 19.10
C TYR A 347 20.45 -3.99 19.01
N ASP A 348 20.71 -5.30 19.06
CA ASP A 348 22.03 -5.91 18.91
C ASP A 348 22.22 -6.48 17.51
N LEU A 349 21.14 -6.91 16.87
CA LEU A 349 21.16 -7.48 15.54
C LEU A 349 19.98 -6.98 14.70
N ILE A 350 20.27 -6.51 13.48
CA ILE A 350 19.27 -6.33 12.43
C ILE A 350 19.48 -7.40 11.36
N VAL A 351 18.42 -8.12 11.02
CA VAL A 351 18.42 -9.19 10.01
C VAL A 351 17.56 -8.76 8.82
N MET A 352 18.09 -8.95 7.61
CA MET A 352 17.41 -8.56 6.37
C MET A 352 17.59 -9.55 5.21
N GLY A 353 16.67 -9.48 4.24
CA GLY A 353 16.69 -10.21 2.98
C GLY A 353 17.02 -9.28 1.81
N HIS A 354 16.22 -9.33 0.73
CA HIS A 354 16.15 -8.37 -0.39
C HIS A 354 17.37 -8.34 -1.33
N TYR A 355 18.60 -8.35 -0.80
CA TYR A 355 19.83 -8.23 -1.57
C TYR A 355 20.28 -9.54 -2.24
N HIS A 356 19.64 -10.66 -1.88
CA HIS A 356 19.87 -12.02 -2.39
C HIS A 356 21.31 -12.52 -2.20
N ASN A 357 22.07 -11.89 -1.30
CA ASN A 357 23.42 -12.28 -0.95
C ASN A 357 23.61 -12.29 0.56
N HIS A 358 24.50 -13.15 1.03
CA HIS A 358 24.81 -13.21 2.44
C HIS A 358 25.89 -12.20 2.82
N ARG A 359 25.66 -11.44 3.88
CA ARG A 359 26.64 -10.52 4.49
C ARG A 359 26.45 -10.47 6.00
N GLU A 360 27.54 -10.22 6.70
CA GLU A 360 27.55 -9.86 8.11
C GLU A 360 28.43 -8.62 8.24
N ILE A 361 27.88 -7.57 8.85
CA ILE A 361 28.53 -6.27 9.00
C ILE A 361 28.46 -5.89 10.47
N GLU A 362 29.61 -5.73 11.11
CA GLU A 362 29.70 -5.18 12.46
C GLU A 362 29.69 -3.65 12.38
N VAL A 363 28.79 -3.02 13.12
CA VAL A 363 28.57 -1.56 13.12
C VAL A 363 28.79 -0.92 14.50
N GLY A 364 29.22 -1.73 15.47
CA GLY A 364 29.54 -1.29 16.84
C GLY A 364 29.83 -2.49 17.72
N ILE A 365 30.21 -2.23 18.98
CA ILE A 365 30.53 -3.29 19.96
C ILE A 365 29.33 -4.22 20.11
N ASP A 366 29.50 -5.49 19.72
CA ASP A 366 28.46 -6.53 19.70
C ASP A 366 27.21 -6.19 18.86
N LYS A 367 27.31 -5.24 17.93
CA LYS A 367 26.19 -4.79 17.09
C LYS A 367 26.41 -5.14 15.64
N ARG A 368 25.49 -5.92 15.07
CA ARG A 368 25.64 -6.49 13.72
C ARG A 368 24.42 -6.29 12.83
N ILE A 369 24.68 -6.17 11.54
CA ILE A 369 23.69 -6.25 10.47
C ILE A 369 23.95 -7.53 9.69
N ALA A 370 22.96 -8.40 9.60
CA ALA A 370 23.02 -9.64 8.85
C ALA A 370 22.07 -9.59 7.65
N VAL A 371 22.61 -9.88 6.48
CA VAL A 371 21.85 -10.02 5.24
C VAL A 371 21.87 -11.49 4.85
N PHE A 372 20.72 -12.06 4.54
CA PHE A 372 20.61 -13.44 4.06
C PHE A 372 20.36 -13.51 2.56
N GLY A 373 20.80 -14.64 1.98
CA GLY A 373 20.58 -14.94 0.58
C GLY A 373 19.12 -15.28 0.27
N SER A 374 18.80 -15.45 -1.01
CA SER A 374 17.46 -15.87 -1.45
C SER A 374 17.37 -17.36 -1.75
N LEU A 375 16.16 -17.90 -1.63
CA LEU A 375 15.86 -19.27 -2.06
C LEU A 375 15.96 -19.37 -3.59
N LYS A 376 15.54 -18.30 -4.28
CA LYS A 376 15.57 -18.11 -5.73
C LYS A 376 17.01 -18.20 -6.29
N GLY A 377 17.95 -17.53 -5.66
CA GLY A 377 19.33 -17.37 -6.15
C GLY A 377 19.42 -16.42 -7.34
N VAL A 378 20.48 -16.54 -8.15
CA VAL A 378 20.74 -15.65 -9.30
C VAL A 378 19.73 -15.85 -10.42
N ASP A 379 19.02 -14.79 -10.79
CA ASP A 379 18.22 -14.70 -12.01
C ASP A 379 18.91 -13.87 -13.11
N ASP A 380 18.24 -13.71 -14.25
CA ASP A 380 18.82 -12.98 -15.39
C ASP A 380 19.02 -11.48 -15.11
N TYR A 381 18.18 -10.90 -14.26
CA TYR A 381 18.34 -9.53 -13.81
C TYR A 381 19.62 -9.37 -12.97
N ALA A 382 19.79 -10.23 -11.98
CA ALA A 382 20.96 -10.31 -11.12
C ALA A 382 22.25 -10.54 -11.93
N MET A 383 22.20 -11.36 -12.99
CA MET A 383 23.30 -11.51 -13.95
C MET A 383 23.65 -10.19 -14.66
N ARG A 384 22.63 -9.47 -15.16
CA ARG A 384 22.85 -8.20 -15.88
C ARG A 384 23.51 -7.14 -15.00
N ILE A 385 23.15 -7.07 -13.72
CA ILE A 385 23.75 -6.15 -12.74
C ILE A 385 24.98 -6.73 -12.03
N ARG A 386 25.44 -7.93 -12.43
CA ARG A 386 26.61 -8.64 -11.88
C ARG A 386 26.56 -8.88 -10.36
N LYS A 387 25.36 -9.08 -9.81
CA LYS A 387 25.17 -9.48 -8.42
C LYS A 387 24.90 -10.98 -8.36
N LEU A 388 25.98 -11.76 -8.32
CA LEU A 388 25.90 -13.22 -8.34
C LEU A 388 25.97 -13.76 -6.89
N SER A 389 25.07 -14.66 -6.53
CA SER A 389 24.99 -15.30 -5.23
C SER A 389 24.29 -16.64 -5.34
N ALA A 390 24.88 -17.70 -4.79
CA ALA A 390 24.24 -19.01 -4.85
C ALA A 390 23.00 -19.06 -3.94
N PRO A 391 21.93 -19.77 -4.36
CA PRO A 391 20.77 -20.08 -3.55
C PRO A 391 21.15 -20.44 -2.11
N SER A 392 20.68 -19.66 -1.14
CA SER A 392 21.01 -19.87 0.26
C SER A 392 19.97 -19.24 1.17
N GLN A 393 19.96 -19.69 2.42
CA GLN A 393 19.14 -19.16 3.51
C GLN A 393 20.02 -18.97 4.74
N GLY A 394 19.46 -18.43 5.82
CA GLY A 394 20.20 -18.02 7.00
C GLY A 394 19.65 -18.58 8.30
N ILE A 395 20.54 -19.04 9.16
CA ILE A 395 20.21 -19.36 10.55
C ILE A 395 21.07 -18.53 11.51
N ILE A 396 20.53 -18.31 12.70
CA ILE A 396 21.21 -17.61 13.80
C ILE A 396 21.08 -18.47 15.04
N ILE A 397 22.19 -18.87 15.63
CA ILE A 397 22.21 -19.65 16.86
C ILE A 397 22.55 -18.71 18.00
N ILE A 398 21.76 -18.78 19.08
CA ILE A 398 21.87 -17.93 20.24
C ILE A 398 21.94 -18.82 21.48
N ASP A 399 23.08 -18.79 22.15
CA ASP A 399 23.26 -19.55 23.38
C ASP A 399 22.74 -18.80 24.61
N GLU A 400 22.76 -19.48 25.75
CA GLU A 400 22.29 -18.97 27.04
C GLU A 400 23.05 -17.72 27.54
N THR A 401 24.26 -17.46 27.03
CA THR A 401 25.04 -16.26 27.37
C THR A 401 24.67 -15.06 26.49
N GLY A 402 23.89 -15.30 25.43
CA GLY A 402 23.57 -14.32 24.42
C GLY A 402 24.65 -14.20 23.33
N GLU A 403 25.54 -15.19 23.20
CA GLU A 403 26.46 -15.25 22.06
C GLU A 403 25.67 -15.55 20.78
N ILE A 404 25.89 -14.77 19.73
CA ILE A 404 25.18 -14.88 18.46
C ILE A 404 26.14 -15.40 17.39
N VAL A 405 25.80 -16.55 16.80
CA VAL A 405 26.50 -17.15 15.66
C VAL A 405 25.59 -17.11 14.43
N ILE A 406 26.04 -16.46 13.36
CA ILE A 406 25.28 -16.31 12.12
C ILE A 406 25.85 -17.29 11.09
N LYS A 407 24.97 -18.07 10.44
CA LYS A 407 25.40 -19.09 9.49
C LYS A 407 24.57 -19.06 8.21
N ARG A 408 25.28 -19.02 7.08
CA ARG A 408 24.71 -19.20 5.74
C ARG A 408 24.54 -20.69 5.44
N ILE A 409 23.34 -21.08 5.02
CA ILE A 409 23.02 -22.43 4.57
C ILE A 409 22.86 -22.42 3.05
N GLU A 410 23.82 -23.03 2.35
CA GLU A 410 23.78 -23.14 0.89
C GLU A 410 22.83 -24.25 0.40
N LEU A 411 22.01 -23.94 -0.60
CA LEU A 411 20.96 -24.82 -1.10
C LEU A 411 21.27 -25.39 -2.49
N GLY A 412 22.22 -24.82 -3.22
CA GLY A 412 22.85 -25.45 -4.38
C GLY A 412 23.28 -24.47 -5.46
N THR A 413 24.01 -24.96 -6.45
CA THR A 413 24.34 -24.28 -7.71
C THR A 413 24.23 -25.30 -8.84
N LYS A 414 24.00 -24.86 -10.09
CA LYS A 414 24.29 -25.75 -11.24
C LYS A 414 25.79 -26.03 -11.20
N SER A 415 26.18 -27.30 -11.14
CA SER A 415 27.57 -27.70 -11.26
C SER A 415 28.10 -27.21 -12.60
N ILE A 416 29.03 -26.25 -12.57
CA ILE A 416 29.79 -25.89 -13.76
C ILE A 416 30.66 -27.11 -14.04
N GLN A 417 30.29 -27.93 -15.02
CA GLN A 417 31.22 -28.92 -15.57
C GLN A 417 32.42 -28.12 -16.09
N ASN A 418 33.54 -28.21 -15.38
CA ASN A 418 34.82 -27.66 -15.81
C ASN A 418 35.31 -28.47 -17.02
N SER A 419 34.83 -28.16 -18.22
CA SER A 419 35.52 -28.46 -19.46
C SER A 419 36.64 -27.44 -19.65
N ILE A 420 37.65 -27.50 -18.77
CA ILE A 420 38.96 -26.93 -19.08
C ILE A 420 39.63 -27.96 -19.99
N THR A 421 39.34 -27.86 -21.29
CA THR A 421 40.19 -28.47 -22.31
C THR A 421 41.48 -27.65 -22.33
N ILE A 422 42.50 -28.13 -21.63
CA ILE A 422 43.86 -27.61 -21.78
C ILE A 422 44.28 -27.94 -23.21
N ALA A 423 44.28 -26.94 -24.09
CA ALA A 423 44.92 -27.07 -25.38
C ALA A 423 46.44 -27.18 -25.14
N THR A 424 46.99 -28.36 -25.46
CA THR A 424 48.43 -28.60 -25.58
C THR A 424 49.02 -27.92 -26.79
#